data_AF-A0A1J4S6G1-F1
#
_entry.id   AF-A0A1J4S6G1-F1
#
_cell.length_a   1.000
_cell.length_b   1.000
_cell.length_c   1.000
_cell.angle_alpha   90.00
_cell.angle_beta   90.00
_cell.angle_gamma   90.00
#
_symmetry.space_group_name_H-M   'P 1'
#
loop_
_entity.id
_entity.type
_entity.pdbx_description
1 polymer ?
#
loop_
_entity_poly.entity_id
_entity_poly.type
_entity_poly.pdbx_seq_one_letter_code
_entity_poly.pdbx_strand_id
1 'polypeptide(L)'
;MEQRLRGQNQRAKQAGTRHDLTMEQWLETLEYFNYKCAYCGGTYEVIEHYLPVHVAGTTVSNCVPACLKCNNMKDKQWHDLSYYQNENVLRFIESKGVKIAFHVHLYVAQKREYVALVCQECGSKLDAPGLALEKADAYIEEFLRNTGYAYIA
;
A
#
# COMPACT_ATOMS: atom_id res chain seq x y z
N MET A 1 15.50 17.40 -3.24
CA MET A 1 14.94 16.20 -3.91
C MET A 1 15.95 15.06 -3.95
N GLU A 2 17.13 15.29 -4.55
CA GLU A 2 18.18 14.27 -4.69
C GLU A 2 18.61 13.59 -3.38
N GLN A 3 18.82 14.36 -2.30
CA GLN A 3 19.14 13.80 -0.99
C GLN A 3 18.06 12.83 -0.48
N ARG A 4 16.77 13.12 -0.71
CA ARG A 4 15.66 12.25 -0.30
C ARG A 4 15.68 10.94 -1.09
N LEU A 5 15.89 11.00 -2.41
CA LEU A 5 16.01 9.81 -3.26
C LEU A 5 17.20 8.94 -2.85
N ARG A 6 18.38 9.53 -2.62
CA ARG A 6 19.55 8.80 -2.11
C ARG A 6 19.25 8.10 -0.78
N GLY A 7 18.51 8.75 0.12
CA GLY A 7 18.05 8.17 1.38
C GLY A 7 17.14 6.95 1.18
N GLN A 8 16.20 7.00 0.24
CA GLN A 8 15.32 5.86 -0.07
C GLN A 8 16.06 4.70 -0.74
N ASN A 9 17.01 4.96 -1.63
CA ASN A 9 17.85 3.92 -2.20
C ASN A 9 18.74 3.27 -1.12
N GLN A 10 19.26 4.05 -0.18
CA GLN A 10 20.03 3.49 0.93
C GLN A 10 19.17 2.60 1.84
N ARG A 11 17.91 2.97 2.12
CA ARG A 11 16.96 2.13 2.88
C ARG A 11 16.70 0.79 2.17
N ALA A 12 16.45 0.82 0.86
CA ALA A 12 16.26 -0.40 0.07
C ALA A 12 17.53 -1.27 0.01
N LYS A 13 18.70 -0.65 -0.14
CA LYS A 13 19.98 -1.34 -0.06
C LYS A 13 20.18 -2.05 1.29
N GLN A 14 19.85 -1.38 2.40
CA GLN A 14 19.89 -1.98 3.74
C GLN A 14 18.89 -3.13 3.91
N ALA A 15 17.74 -3.06 3.23
CA ALA A 15 16.76 -4.14 3.19
C ALA A 15 17.13 -5.29 2.23
N GLY A 16 18.25 -5.19 1.51
CA GLY A 16 18.67 -6.22 0.55
C GLY A 16 17.82 -6.26 -0.73
N THR A 17 17.06 -5.20 -1.02
CA THR A 17 16.16 -5.12 -2.18
C THR A 17 16.69 -4.17 -3.27
N ARG A 18 16.02 -4.17 -4.42
CA ARG A 18 16.37 -3.33 -5.58
C ARG A 18 16.33 -1.85 -5.20
N HIS A 19 17.32 -1.08 -5.63
CA HIS A 19 17.56 0.31 -5.16
C HIS A 19 18.14 1.18 -6.28
N ASP A 20 17.55 1.10 -7.46
CA ASP A 20 18.06 1.67 -8.71
C ASP A 20 17.21 2.83 -9.25
N LEU A 21 16.27 3.35 -8.44
CA LEU A 21 15.53 4.57 -8.81
C LEU A 21 16.52 5.73 -9.05
N THR A 22 16.54 6.25 -10.27
CA THR A 22 17.41 7.38 -10.65
C THR A 22 16.69 8.72 -10.52
N MET A 23 17.45 9.82 -10.50
CA MET A 23 16.87 11.17 -10.50
C MET A 23 16.02 11.45 -11.74
N GLU A 24 16.46 10.98 -12.91
CA GLU A 24 15.74 11.11 -14.18
C GLU A 24 14.39 10.37 -14.11
N GLN A 25 14.40 9.10 -13.71
CA GLN A 25 13.18 8.32 -13.51
C GLN A 25 12.22 8.96 -12.51
N TRP A 26 12.76 9.54 -11.43
CA TRP A 26 11.94 10.23 -10.44
C TRP A 26 11.33 11.53 -10.97
N LEU A 27 12.04 12.29 -11.80
CA LEU A 27 11.49 13.47 -12.46
C LEU A 27 10.38 13.09 -13.45
N GLU A 28 10.56 12.05 -14.26
CA GLU A 28 9.52 11.51 -15.13
C GLU A 28 8.27 11.08 -14.34
N THR A 29 8.50 10.45 -13.18
CA THR A 29 7.42 10.05 -12.26
C THR A 29 6.65 11.28 -11.77
N LEU A 30 7.36 12.32 -11.33
CA LEU A 30 6.73 13.57 -10.89
C LEU A 30 5.95 14.25 -12.01
N GLU A 31 6.50 14.28 -13.23
CA GLU A 31 5.82 14.84 -14.40
C GLU A 31 4.53 14.09 -14.71
N TYR A 32 4.55 12.76 -14.72
CA TYR A 32 3.36 11.94 -14.93
C TYR A 32 2.24 12.26 -13.92
N PHE A 33 2.60 12.46 -12.65
CA PHE A 33 1.65 12.81 -11.59
C PHE A 33 1.42 14.32 -11.44
N ASN A 34 1.85 15.15 -12.41
CA ASN A 34 1.71 16.61 -12.39
C ASN A 34 2.25 17.26 -11.11
N TYR A 35 3.34 16.73 -10.56
CA TYR A 35 3.95 17.18 -9.31
C TYR A 35 2.95 17.20 -8.14
N LYS A 36 2.03 16.22 -8.11
CA LYS A 36 0.99 16.08 -7.08
C LYS A 36 1.04 14.70 -6.44
N CYS A 37 0.42 14.58 -5.28
CA CYS A 37 0.17 13.32 -4.59
C CYS A 37 -0.61 12.40 -5.53
N ALA A 38 -0.06 11.22 -5.79
CA ALA A 38 -0.61 10.21 -6.68
C ALA A 38 -1.96 9.65 -6.17
N TYR A 39 -2.28 9.86 -4.90
CA TYR A 39 -3.53 9.39 -4.28
C TYR A 39 -4.59 10.49 -4.23
N CYS A 40 -4.32 11.60 -3.53
CA CYS A 40 -5.33 12.64 -3.32
C CYS A 40 -5.27 13.82 -4.31
N GLY A 41 -4.26 13.88 -5.19
CA GLY A 41 -4.05 15.01 -6.11
C GLY A 41 -3.59 16.32 -5.45
N GLY A 42 -3.35 16.33 -4.13
CA GLY A 42 -2.80 17.47 -3.40
C GLY A 42 -1.28 17.64 -3.59
N THR A 43 -0.65 18.52 -2.81
CA THR A 43 0.81 18.70 -2.84
C THR A 43 1.53 17.43 -2.40
N TYR A 44 2.54 16.99 -3.16
CA TYR A 44 3.39 15.87 -2.73
C TYR A 44 4.48 16.36 -1.77
N GLU A 45 4.88 15.46 -0.87
CA GLU A 45 5.86 15.74 0.17
C GLU A 45 6.90 14.64 0.28
N VAL A 46 6.58 13.41 -0.11
CA VAL A 46 7.45 12.24 0.05
C VAL A 46 7.50 11.37 -1.22
N ILE A 47 8.58 10.60 -1.32
CA ILE A 47 8.68 9.43 -2.20
C ILE A 47 8.06 8.28 -1.42
N GLU A 48 6.88 7.83 -1.86
CA GLU A 48 6.15 6.76 -1.21
C GLU A 48 6.31 5.45 -1.99
N HIS A 49 6.45 4.35 -1.27
CA HIS A 49 6.58 3.01 -1.85
C HIS A 49 5.20 2.37 -1.99
N TYR A 50 4.83 1.96 -3.20
CA TYR A 50 3.54 1.33 -3.45
C TYR A 50 3.42 -0.01 -2.72
N LEU A 51 4.38 -0.90 -2.94
CA LEU A 51 4.64 -2.11 -2.14
C LEU A 51 5.73 -1.83 -1.10
N PRO A 52 5.75 -2.53 0.05
CA PRO A 52 6.79 -2.35 1.05
C PRO A 52 8.21 -2.48 0.47
N VAL A 53 9.15 -1.70 1.00
CA VAL A 53 10.54 -1.65 0.53
C VAL A 53 11.19 -3.04 0.52
N HIS A 54 10.89 -3.88 1.51
CA HIS A 54 11.43 -5.24 1.59
C HIS A 54 10.79 -6.21 0.58
N VAL A 55 9.71 -5.83 -0.10
CA VAL A 55 9.04 -6.63 -1.15
C VAL A 55 9.54 -6.23 -2.54
N ALA A 56 9.54 -4.93 -2.86
CA ALA A 56 9.79 -4.46 -4.24
C ALA A 56 10.88 -3.37 -4.36
N GLY A 57 11.52 -3.00 -3.25
CA GLY A 57 12.64 -2.06 -3.24
C GLY A 57 12.25 -0.61 -3.58
N THR A 58 13.27 0.22 -3.80
CA THR A 58 13.13 1.61 -4.29
C THR A 58 13.42 1.61 -5.79
N THR A 59 12.36 1.60 -6.60
CA THR A 59 12.43 1.45 -8.07
C THR A 59 11.40 2.36 -8.74
N VAL A 60 11.56 2.65 -10.03
CA VAL A 60 10.60 3.46 -10.80
C VAL A 60 9.19 2.85 -10.84
N SER A 61 9.08 1.53 -10.76
CA SER A 61 7.80 0.80 -10.74
C SER A 61 7.23 0.61 -9.34
N ASN A 62 7.88 1.12 -8.29
CA ASN A 62 7.40 0.97 -6.91
C ASN A 62 7.36 2.30 -6.15
N CYS A 63 7.76 3.42 -6.75
CA CYS A 63 7.80 4.72 -6.09
C CYS A 63 6.84 5.70 -6.77
N VAL A 64 5.99 6.35 -5.96
CA VAL A 64 5.06 7.40 -6.39
C VAL A 64 5.14 8.61 -5.47
N PRO A 65 4.78 9.83 -5.94
CA PRO A 65 4.68 10.99 -5.08
C PRO A 65 3.47 10.87 -4.14
N ALA A 66 3.64 11.16 -2.86
CA ALA A 66 2.53 11.21 -1.92
C ALA A 66 2.65 12.40 -0.97
N CYS A 67 1.51 12.86 -0.42
CA CYS A 67 1.52 13.74 0.75
C CYS A 67 1.70 12.91 2.03
N LEU A 68 2.12 13.55 3.12
CA LEU A 68 2.33 12.89 4.41
C LEU A 68 1.04 12.23 4.93
N LYS A 69 -0.11 12.86 4.70
CA LYS A 69 -1.41 12.30 5.09
C LYS A 69 -1.68 10.96 4.42
N CYS A 70 -1.49 10.86 3.10
CA CYS A 70 -1.76 9.62 2.37
C CYS A 70 -0.73 8.54 2.72
N ASN A 71 0.54 8.91 2.85
CA ASN A 71 1.62 8.02 3.28
C ASN A 71 1.29 7.40 4.65
N ASN A 72 1.02 8.22 5.65
CA ASN A 72 0.74 7.76 7.01
C ASN A 72 -0.54 6.93 7.11
N MET A 73 -1.53 7.18 6.25
CA MET A 73 -2.75 6.37 6.19
C MET A 73 -2.49 5.00 5.56
N LYS A 74 -1.55 4.88 4.60
CA LYS A 74 -1.21 3.62 3.93
C LYS A 74 -0.45 2.68 4.85
N ASP A 75 0.39 3.24 5.71
CA ASP A 75 1.15 2.46 6.70
C ASP A 75 0.27 1.89 7.83
N LYS A 76 -1.02 2.25 7.89
CA LYS A 76 -1.94 1.63 8.84
C LYS A 76 -2.20 0.18 8.45
N GLN A 77 -2.23 -0.69 9.45
CA GLN A 77 -2.55 -2.11 9.31
C GLN A 77 -3.89 -2.36 8.59
N TRP A 78 -4.83 -1.42 8.74
CA TRP A 78 -6.16 -1.48 8.15
C TRP A 78 -6.41 -0.20 7.38
N HIS A 79 -6.12 -0.22 6.08
CA HIS A 79 -6.44 0.86 5.17
C HIS A 79 -7.32 0.35 4.04
N ASP A 80 -8.17 1.22 3.53
CA ASP A 80 -9.01 0.93 2.38
C ASP A 80 -8.13 0.84 1.13
N LEU A 81 -7.93 -0.39 0.62
CA LEU A 81 -7.12 -0.59 -0.57
C LEU A 81 -7.70 0.15 -1.77
N SER A 82 -9.03 0.31 -1.87
CA SER A 82 -9.65 0.97 -3.03
C SER A 82 -9.15 2.41 -3.20
N TYR A 83 -8.75 3.06 -2.10
CA TYR A 83 -8.17 4.40 -2.12
C TYR A 83 -6.77 4.43 -2.75
N TYR A 84 -5.98 3.38 -2.54
CA TYR A 84 -4.60 3.25 -3.04
C TYR A 84 -4.52 2.49 -4.37
N GLN A 85 -5.55 1.73 -4.72
CA GLN A 85 -5.77 1.06 -6.00
C GLN A 85 -6.36 2.02 -7.05
N ASN A 86 -5.89 3.27 -7.08
CA ASN A 86 -6.39 4.17 -8.10
C ASN A 86 -5.79 3.81 -9.47
N GLU A 87 -6.64 3.92 -10.50
CA GLU A 87 -6.30 3.53 -11.86
C GLU A 87 -5.07 4.28 -12.40
N ASN A 88 -4.87 5.54 -11.99
CA ASN A 88 -3.74 6.33 -12.44
C ASN A 88 -2.39 5.78 -11.95
N VAL A 89 -2.32 5.36 -10.68
CA VAL A 89 -1.14 4.70 -10.11
C VAL A 89 -0.91 3.34 -10.75
N LEU A 90 -1.98 2.56 -10.94
CA LEU A 90 -1.88 1.25 -11.58
C LEU A 90 -1.34 1.33 -13.01
N ARG A 91 -1.93 2.21 -13.83
CA ARG A 91 -1.47 2.46 -15.21
C ARG A 91 -0.01 2.91 -15.24
N PHE A 92 0.42 3.76 -14.30
CA PHE A 92 1.81 4.17 -14.20
C PHE A 92 2.73 2.98 -13.93
N ILE A 93 2.45 2.17 -12.91
CA ILE A 93 3.29 1.02 -12.53
C ILE A 93 3.35 0.01 -13.68
N GLU A 94 2.22 -0.29 -14.31
CA GLU A 94 2.14 -1.17 -15.47
C GLU A 94 2.93 -0.65 -16.67
N SER A 95 2.94 0.68 -16.89
CA SER A 95 3.76 1.30 -17.95
C SER A 95 5.27 1.10 -17.73
N LYS A 96 5.69 0.81 -16.49
CA LYS A 96 7.09 0.47 -16.14
C LYS A 96 7.38 -1.03 -16.19
N GLY A 97 6.45 -1.83 -16.71
CA GLY A 97 6.61 -3.27 -16.94
C GLY A 97 6.31 -4.15 -15.73
N VAL A 98 5.65 -3.62 -14.70
CA VAL A 98 5.27 -4.38 -13.50
C VAL A 98 3.77 -4.52 -13.43
N LYS A 99 3.27 -5.75 -13.31
CA LYS A 99 1.86 -6.00 -13.01
C LYS A 99 1.67 -6.11 -11.51
N ILE A 100 0.67 -5.39 -11.01
CA ILE A 100 0.25 -5.45 -9.62
C ILE A 100 -1.06 -6.22 -9.55
N ALA A 101 -1.10 -7.20 -8.66
CA ALA A 101 -2.33 -7.85 -8.24
C ALA A 101 -2.63 -7.51 -6.79
N PHE A 102 -3.87 -7.78 -6.39
CA PHE A 102 -4.37 -7.50 -5.05
C PHE A 102 -5.03 -8.72 -4.48
N HIS A 103 -4.88 -8.89 -3.17
CA HIS A 103 -5.65 -9.83 -2.39
C HIS A 103 -6.49 -9.02 -1.41
N VAL A 104 -7.81 -9.04 -1.59
CA VAL A 104 -8.78 -8.45 -0.66
C VAL A 104 -9.13 -9.52 0.37
N HIS A 105 -9.01 -9.18 1.65
CA HIS A 105 -9.31 -10.12 2.72
C HIS A 105 -10.81 -10.36 2.83
N LEU A 106 -11.22 -11.63 2.72
CA LEU A 106 -12.59 -12.08 2.99
C LEU A 106 -12.68 -12.60 4.42
N TYR A 107 -12.86 -11.68 5.37
CA TYR A 107 -12.96 -12.01 6.79
C TYR A 107 -14.27 -12.70 7.15
N VAL A 108 -14.19 -13.73 8.00
CA VAL A 108 -15.33 -14.32 8.70
C VAL A 108 -15.07 -14.38 10.19
N ALA A 109 -16.13 -14.23 10.98
CA ALA A 109 -16.04 -14.30 12.43
C ALA A 109 -15.96 -15.76 12.91
N GLN A 110 -15.03 -16.04 13.81
CA GLN A 110 -14.90 -17.32 14.49
C GLN A 110 -14.98 -17.11 16.01
N LYS A 111 -15.89 -17.86 16.65
CA LYS A 111 -16.00 -17.87 18.11
C LYS A 111 -14.91 -18.74 18.72
N ARG A 112 -14.07 -18.15 19.58
CA ARG A 112 -13.08 -18.84 20.43
C ARG A 112 -13.31 -18.40 21.88
N GLU A 113 -12.24 -18.28 22.67
CA GLU A 113 -12.26 -17.56 23.95
C GLU A 113 -12.75 -16.10 23.76
N TYR A 114 -12.48 -15.52 22.58
CA TYR A 114 -13.01 -14.25 22.09
C TYR A 114 -13.33 -14.37 20.58
N VAL A 115 -13.97 -13.35 19.99
CA VAL A 115 -14.22 -13.31 18.53
C VAL A 115 -12.92 -12.99 17.80
N ALA A 116 -12.54 -13.84 16.87
CA ALA A 116 -11.46 -13.59 15.93
C ALA A 116 -12.04 -13.47 14.52
N LEU A 117 -11.59 -12.47 13.76
CA LEU A 117 -11.90 -12.35 12.34
C LEU A 117 -10.77 -13.01 11.56
N VAL A 118 -11.11 -14.00 10.73
CA VAL A 118 -10.14 -14.78 9.98
C VAL A 118 -10.43 -14.66 8.48
N CYS A 119 -9.43 -14.25 7.70
CA CYS A 119 -9.52 -14.25 6.25
C CYS A 119 -9.61 -15.70 5.76
N GLN A 120 -10.65 -16.03 4.99
CA GLN A 120 -10.88 -17.38 4.49
C GLN A 120 -9.84 -17.85 3.47
N GLU A 121 -9.16 -16.92 2.79
CA GLU A 121 -8.22 -17.24 1.72
C GLU A 121 -6.78 -17.34 2.20
N CYS A 122 -6.29 -16.33 2.92
CA CYS A 122 -4.89 -16.26 3.33
C CYS A 122 -4.64 -16.61 4.81
N GLY A 123 -5.71 -16.80 5.60
CA GLY A 123 -5.61 -17.15 7.01
C GLY A 123 -5.21 -16.01 7.95
N SER A 124 -5.07 -14.77 7.45
CA SER A 124 -4.87 -13.57 8.28
C SER A 124 -5.89 -13.52 9.41
N LYS A 125 -5.43 -13.29 10.64
CA LYS A 125 -6.24 -13.28 11.86
C LYS A 125 -6.19 -11.91 12.52
N LEU A 126 -7.36 -11.39 12.86
CA LEU A 126 -7.54 -10.22 13.71
C LEU A 126 -8.27 -10.64 14.98
N ASP A 127 -7.62 -10.44 16.12
CA ASP A 127 -8.24 -10.66 17.42
C ASP A 127 -9.07 -9.45 17.79
N ALA A 128 -10.37 -9.65 18.03
CA ALA A 128 -11.32 -8.60 18.35
C ALA A 128 -11.93 -8.83 19.75
N PRO A 129 -11.12 -8.72 20.83
CA PRO A 129 -11.62 -8.84 22.19
C PRO A 129 -12.64 -7.73 22.46
N GLY A 130 -13.90 -8.12 22.66
CA GLY A 130 -15.02 -7.19 22.89
C GLY A 130 -15.96 -7.01 21.68
N LEU A 131 -15.63 -7.55 20.50
CA LEU A 131 -16.58 -7.63 19.40
C LEU A 131 -17.57 -8.77 19.67
N ALA A 132 -18.86 -8.46 19.72
CA ALA A 132 -19.90 -9.47 19.82
C ALA A 132 -20.06 -10.20 18.48
N LEU A 133 -20.32 -11.51 18.51
CA LEU A 133 -20.36 -12.34 17.30
C LEU A 133 -21.44 -11.86 16.32
N GLU A 134 -22.59 -11.47 16.83
CA GLU A 134 -23.73 -10.94 16.05
C GLU A 134 -23.47 -9.57 15.42
N LYS A 135 -22.44 -8.84 15.85
CA LYS A 135 -22.02 -7.56 15.27
C LYS A 135 -20.86 -7.69 14.29
N ALA A 136 -20.29 -8.88 14.16
CA ALA A 136 -19.05 -9.07 13.44
C ALA A 136 -19.20 -8.82 11.93
N ASP A 137 -20.28 -9.29 11.31
CA ASP A 137 -20.52 -9.09 9.88
C ASP A 137 -20.68 -7.60 9.52
N ALA A 138 -21.43 -6.85 10.34
CA ALA A 138 -21.57 -5.40 10.17
C ALA A 138 -20.23 -4.68 10.33
N TYR A 139 -19.42 -5.07 11.31
CA TYR A 139 -18.09 -4.53 11.50
C TYR A 139 -17.16 -4.83 10.31
N ILE A 140 -17.23 -6.04 9.75
CA ILE A 140 -16.45 -6.42 8.57
C ILE A 140 -16.85 -5.56 7.38
N GLU A 141 -18.14 -5.45 7.08
CA GLU A 141 -18.63 -4.66 5.95
C GLU A 141 -18.29 -3.17 6.07
N GLU A 142 -18.36 -2.61 7.29
CA GLU A 142 -18.09 -1.18 7.52
C GLU A 142 -16.59 -0.86 7.51
N PHE A 143 -15.75 -1.70 8.13
CA PHE A 143 -14.36 -1.34 8.42
C PHE A 143 -13.31 -2.19 7.68
N LEU A 144 -13.65 -3.40 7.23
CA LEU A 144 -12.67 -4.35 6.69
C LEU A 144 -12.92 -4.78 5.24
N ARG A 145 -14.08 -4.44 4.66
CA ARG A 145 -14.54 -4.83 3.30
C ARG A 145 -13.50 -4.71 2.19
N ASN A 146 -12.65 -3.68 2.25
CA ASN A 146 -11.64 -3.40 1.23
C ASN A 146 -10.21 -3.48 1.79
N THR A 147 -10.00 -4.17 2.91
CA THR A 147 -8.65 -4.36 3.46
C THR A 147 -7.95 -5.52 2.77
N GLY A 148 -6.62 -5.49 2.72
CA GLY A 148 -5.84 -6.52 2.04
C GLY A 148 -4.40 -6.10 1.80
N TYR A 149 -3.76 -6.71 0.80
CA TYR A 149 -2.42 -6.33 0.37
C TYR A 149 -2.28 -6.37 -1.15
N ALA A 150 -1.35 -5.57 -1.65
CA ALA A 150 -0.90 -5.59 -3.03
C ALA A 150 0.34 -6.49 -3.16
N TYR A 151 0.52 -7.11 -4.32
CA TYR A 151 1.68 -7.94 -4.65
C TYR A 151 2.01 -7.88 -6.14
N ILE A 152 3.23 -8.27 -6.50
CA ILE A 152 3.64 -8.39 -7.91
C ILE A 152 3.06 -9.69 -8.47
N ALA A 153 2.35 -9.60 -9.60
CA ALA A 153 1.71 -10.73 -10.28
C ALA A 153 2.67 -11.53 -11.17
#